data_AF-A0A848DC66-F1
#
_entry.id   AF-A0A848DC66-F1
#
_cell.length_a   1.000
_cell.length_b   1.000
_cell.length_c   1.000
_cell.angle_alpha   90.00
_cell.angle_beta   90.00
_cell.angle_gamma   90.00
#
_symmetry.space_group_name_H-M   'P 1'
#
loop_
_entity.id
_entity.type
_entity.pdbx_description
1 polymer ?
#
loop_
_entity_poly.entity_id
_entity_poly.type
_entity_poly.pdbx_seq_one_letter_code
_entity_poly.pdbx_strand_id
1 'polypeptide(L)' 'MPRDDPRNHRIRCRCGASWMGPVRAHCAARPDCHRTFDDIELFDAHRRGGRCADPGTLGLIGTGGVWRRTS' A
#
# COMPACT_ATOMS: atom_id res chain seq x y z
N MET A 1 -7.53 14.65 -22.98
CA MET A 1 -7.18 13.94 -21.74
C MET A 1 -7.20 14.94 -20.59
N PRO A 2 -8.00 14.76 -19.53
CA PRO A 2 -7.98 15.69 -18.41
C PRO A 2 -6.60 15.63 -17.76
N ARG A 3 -5.95 16.79 -17.61
CA ARG A 3 -4.60 16.92 -17.05
C ARG A 3 -4.54 16.70 -15.53
N ASP A 4 -5.70 16.48 -14.90
CA ASP A 4 -5.91 16.35 -13.45
C ASP A 4 -6.70 15.08 -13.09
N ASP A 5 -6.30 13.91 -13.63
CA ASP A 5 -6.82 12.65 -13.10
C ASP A 5 -6.07 12.27 -11.81
N PRO A 6 -6.75 12.15 -10.66
CA PRO A 6 -6.09 11.86 -9.38
C PRO A 6 -5.42 10.48 -9.35
N ARG A 7 -5.79 9.54 -10.23
CA ARG A 7 -5.11 8.24 -10.35
C ARG A 7 -3.71 8.40 -10.97
N ASN A 8 -3.43 9.52 -11.63
CA ASN A 8 -2.11 9.83 -12.18
C ASN A 8 -1.21 10.61 -11.19
N HIS A 9 -1.66 10.84 -9.95
CA HIS A 9 -0.86 11.52 -8.94
C HIS A 9 0.21 10.58 -8.38
N ARG A 10 1.49 10.94 -8.53
CA ARG A 10 2.60 10.13 -8.00
C ARG A 10 2.86 10.46 -6.53
N ILE A 11 2.57 9.50 -5.65
CA ILE A 11 2.82 9.60 -4.21
C ILE A 11 4.18 8.97 -3.90
N ARG A 12 4.93 9.54 -2.95
CA ARG A 12 6.24 9.06 -2.52
C ARG A 12 6.31 8.97 -1.00
N CYS A 13 6.99 7.94 -0.50
CA CYS A 13 7.36 7.82 0.91
C CYS A 13 8.86 8.09 1.09
N ARG A 14 9.24 8.54 2.29
CA ARG A 14 10.63 8.74 2.71
C ARG A 14 11.51 7.48 2.62
N CYS A 15 10.93 6.29 2.59
CA CYS A 15 11.66 5.03 2.40
C CYS A 15 12.07 4.77 0.94
N GLY A 16 11.69 5.65 0.01
CA GLY A 16 11.96 5.49 -1.43
C GLY A 16 10.84 4.82 -2.22
N ALA A 17 9.83 4.24 -1.56
CA ALA A 17 8.66 3.70 -2.24
C ALA A 17 7.87 4.83 -2.93
N SER A 18 7.36 4.55 -4.14
CA SER A 18 6.46 5.46 -4.85
C SER A 18 5.39 4.68 -5.59
N TRP A 19 4.17 5.22 -5.63
CA TRP A 19 3.02 4.61 -6.29
C TRP A 19 2.15 5.68 -6.95
N MET A 20 1.23 5.24 -7.80
CA MET A 20 0.33 6.11 -8.56
C MET A 20 -1.07 6.06 -7.94
N GLY A 21 -1.66 7.23 -7.78
CA GLY A 21 -3.04 7.43 -7.38
C GLY A 21 -3.35 7.11 -5.92
N PRO A 22 -4.54 7.53 -5.45
CA PRO A 22 -4.99 7.32 -4.08
C PRO A 22 -5.45 5.90 -3.79
N VAL A 23 -5.62 5.06 -4.82
CA VAL A 23 -6.15 3.70 -4.68
C VAL A 23 -5.17 2.82 -3.89
N ARG A 24 -3.87 3.08 -4.04
CA ARG A 24 -2.83 2.37 -3.30
C ARG A 24 -2.47 3.09 -2.00
N ALA A 25 -2.32 2.32 -0.93
CA ALA A 25 -1.97 2.82 0.39
C ALA A 25 -0.61 2.27 0.84
N HIS A 26 0.20 3.09 1.51
CA HIS A 26 1.51 2.69 2.00
C HIS A 26 1.61 2.84 3.52
N CYS A 27 2.01 1.77 4.20
CA CYS A 27 2.22 1.80 5.63
C CYS A 27 3.65 2.21 5.99
N ALA A 28 3.78 3.47 6.40
CA ALA A 28 5.01 4.03 6.99
C ALA A 28 4.95 4.13 8.52
N ALA A 29 4.06 3.39 9.18
CA ALA A 29 3.84 3.49 10.63
C ALA A 29 5.05 3.05 11.46
N ARG A 30 5.89 2.17 10.92
CA ARG A 30 7.12 1.68 11.55
C ARG A 30 8.27 1.65 10.53
N PRO A 31 9.54 1.84 10.97
CA PRO A 31 10.71 1.83 10.09
C PRO A 31 10.93 0.51 9.34
N ASP A 32 10.41 -0.59 9.87
CA ASP A 32 10.53 -1.95 9.32
C ASP A 32 9.31 -2.40 8.50
N CYS A 33 8.23 -1.61 8.49
CA CYS A 33 7.01 -1.97 7.79
C CYS A 33 7.09 -1.63 6.30
N HIS A 34 6.99 -0.34 5.95
CA HIS A 34 7.09 0.19 4.58
C HIS A 34 6.46 -0.67 3.47
N ARG A 35 5.27 -1.24 3.72
CA ARG A 35 4.54 -2.07 2.77
C ARG A 35 3.50 -1.26 2.01
N THR A 36 3.43 -1.45 0.70
CA THR A 36 2.42 -0.82 -0.18
C THR A 36 1.33 -1.82 -0.50
N PHE A 37 0.08 -1.38 -0.45
CA PHE A 37 -1.12 -2.17 -0.67
C PHE A 37 -1.88 -1.64 -1.88
N ASP A 38 -2.47 -2.53 -2.66
CA ASP A 38 -3.20 -2.15 -3.87
C ASP A 38 -4.56 -1.50 -3.58
N ASP A 39 -5.03 -1.59 -2.33
CA ASP A 39 -6.32 -1.08 -1.88
C ASP A 39 -6.28 -0.67 -0.38
N ILE A 40 -7.19 0.24 0.02
CA ILE A 40 -7.30 0.78 1.38
C ILE A 40 -7.74 -0.28 2.41
N GLU A 41 -8.62 -1.21 2.03
CA GLU A 41 -9.10 -2.27 2.93
C GLU A 41 -7.96 -3.20 3.34
N LEU A 42 -7.02 -3.46 2.41
CA LEU A 42 -5.84 -4.27 2.68
C LEU A 42 -4.88 -3.57 3.64
N PHE A 43 -4.76 -2.25 3.50
CA PHE A 43 -3.99 -1.43 4.43
C PHE A 43 -4.63 -1.44 5.83
N ASP A 44 -5.95 -1.33 5.94
CA ASP A 44 -6.65 -1.37 7.22
C ASP A 44 -6.56 -2.77 7.87
N ALA A 45 -6.70 -3.84 7.08
CA ALA A 45 -6.51 -5.21 7.55
C ALA A 45 -5.07 -5.43 8.06
N HIS A 46 -4.09 -4.85 7.37
CA HIS A 46 -2.70 -4.81 7.82
C HIS A 46 -2.55 -4.01 9.12
N ARG A 47 -3.21 -2.86 9.26
CA ARG A 47 -3.09 -1.94 10.41
C ARG A 47 -4.16 -2.18 11.48
N ARG A 48 -4.28 -3.42 11.95
CA ARG A 48 -5.30 -3.79 12.93
C ARG A 48 -4.85 -3.49 14.37
N GLY A 49 -5.65 -2.72 15.10
CA GLY A 49 -5.39 -2.42 16.52
C GLY A 49 -4.08 -1.65 16.77
N GLY A 50 -3.67 -0.80 15.82
CA GLY A 50 -2.42 -0.03 15.90
C GLY A 50 -1.14 -0.85 15.68
N ARG A 51 -1.27 -2.13 15.30
CA ARG A 51 -0.15 -3.01 14.94
C ARG A 51 -0.12 -3.28 13.45
N CYS A 52 1.08 -3.51 12.92
CA CYS A 52 1.30 -3.93 11.55
C CYS A 52 1.31 -5.47 11.51
N ALA A 53 0.26 -6.08 10.95
CA ALA A 53 0.23 -7.52 10.69
C ALA A 53 1.04 -7.85 9.42
N ASP A 54 1.68 -9.01 9.36
CA ASP A 54 2.39 -9.41 8.14
C ASP A 54 1.39 -9.73 7.01
N PRO A 55 1.44 -9.04 5.85
CA PRO A 55 0.58 -9.32 4.70
C PRO A 55 0.56 -10.76 4.21
N GLY A 56 1.66 -11.51 4.31
CA GLY A 56 1.69 -12.93 3.94
C GLY A 56 0.79 -13.76 4.85
N THR A 57 0.74 -13.44 6.15
CA THR A 57 -0.21 -14.06 7.09
C THR A 57 -1.66 -13.68 6.83
N LEU A 58 -1.91 -12.61 6.07
CA LEU A 58 -3.25 -12.21 5.61
C LEU A 58 -3.63 -12.85 4.26
N GLY A 59 -2.80 -13.76 3.73
CA GLY A 59 -3.03 -14.40 2.43
C GLY A 59 -2.84 -13.46 1.24
N LEU A 60 -2.14 -12.35 1.42
CA LEU A 60 -1.84 -11.41 0.34
C LEU A 60 -0.59 -11.83 -0.42
N ILE A 61 -0.57 -11.51 -1.71
CA ILE A 61 0.57 -11.76 -2.58
C ILE A 61 1.28 -10.44 -2.85
N GLY A 62 2.59 -10.41 -2.61
CA GLY A 62 3.45 -9.30 -3.02
C GLY A 62 3.83 -9.44 -4.49
N THR A 63 3.46 -8.49 -5.33
CA THR A 63 3.93 -8.40 -6.73
C THR A 63 4.49 -7.01 -6.99
N GLY A 64 5.76 -6.92 -7.41
CA GLY A 64 6.40 -5.64 -7.71
C GLY A 64 6.43 -4.67 -6.52
N GLY A 65 6.50 -5.19 -5.29
CA GLY A 65 6.48 -4.38 -4.05
C GLY A 65 5.09 -3.90 -3.60
N VAL A 66 4.01 -4.38 -4.24
CA VAL A 66 2.63 -4.09 -3.87
C VAL A 66 1.92 -5.37 -3.42
N TRP A 67 1.24 -5.31 -2.28
CA TRP A 67 0.45 -6.39 -1.70
C TRP A 67 -1.00 -6.31 -2.18
N ARG A 68 -1.52 -7.43 -2.68
CA ARG A 68 -2.87 -7.56 -3.24
C ARG A 68 -3.49 -8.91 -2.90
N ARG A 69 -4.81 -9.04 -3.05
CA ARG A 69 -5.50 -10.32 -2.92
C ARG A 69 -5.07 -11.27 -4.04
N THR A 70 -5.03 -12.56 -3.74
CA THR A 70 -4.95 -13.61 -4.76
C THR A 70 -6.30 -13.62 -5.50
N SER A 71 -6.30 -13.20 -6.77
CA SER A 71 -7.45 -13.44 -7.65
C SER A 71 -7.53 -14.90 -8.07
#